data_AF-A0A0C4DP16-F1
#
_entry.id   AF-A0A0C4DP16-F1
#
_cell.length_a   1.000
_cell.length_b   1.000
_cell.length_c   1.000
_cell.angle_alpha   90.00
_cell.angle_beta   90.00
_cell.angle_gamma   90.00
#
_symmetry.space_group_name_H-M   'P 1'
#
loop_
_entity.id
_entity.type
_entity.pdbx_description
1 polymer ?
#
loop_
_entity_poly.entity_id
_entity_poly.type
_entity_poly.pdbx_seq_one_letter_code
_entity_poly.pdbx_strand_id
1 'polypeptide(L)'
;MFSALNSPGLTQAIYAGNALWFTSAFVHFGFRQPFMMRKLSRRKHSSDAAVAASPSGDAWHHDIMTYLGGMNTSLALLALLRLYAVSRPSSPLSSRLLGGGGDVSHDFTALAVLGLANFSQAVLNFNNGARAKRWIMGMGLDRITVLDAVFTVLDWTAAFAKVFA
;
A
#
# COMPACT_ATOMS: atom_id res chain seq x y z
N MET A 1 -26.50 -6.75 -4.74
CA MET A 1 -25.27 -5.97 -4.97
C MET A 1 -24.03 -6.61 -4.35
N PHE A 2 -24.03 -6.98 -3.07
CA PHE A 2 -22.84 -7.58 -2.41
C PHE A 2 -22.35 -8.92 -3.01
N SER A 3 -23.22 -9.72 -3.63
CA SER A 3 -22.85 -10.98 -4.27
C SER A 3 -21.82 -10.83 -5.41
N ALA A 4 -21.88 -9.73 -6.19
CA ALA A 4 -20.89 -9.47 -7.24
C ALA A 4 -19.52 -9.09 -6.66
N LEU A 5 -19.51 -8.36 -5.53
CA LEU A 5 -18.30 -7.92 -4.82
C LEU A 5 -17.56 -9.08 -4.13
N ASN A 6 -18.28 -10.16 -3.80
CA ASN A 6 -17.71 -11.39 -3.25
C ASN A 6 -17.50 -12.49 -4.30
N SER A 7 -17.65 -12.19 -5.59
CA SER A 7 -17.43 -13.19 -6.62
C SER A 7 -15.96 -13.66 -6.61
N PRO A 8 -15.69 -14.97 -6.72
CA PRO A 8 -14.32 -15.49 -6.73
C PRO A 8 -13.46 -14.85 -7.82
N GLY A 9 -14.03 -14.59 -8.99
CA GLY A 9 -13.34 -13.95 -10.10
C GLY A 9 -12.87 -12.52 -9.79
N LEU A 10 -13.70 -11.72 -9.11
CA LEU A 10 -13.31 -10.38 -8.70
C LEU A 10 -12.21 -10.42 -7.63
N THR A 11 -12.34 -11.28 -6.62
CA THR A 11 -11.30 -11.45 -5.59
C THR A 11 -9.97 -11.87 -6.21
N GLN A 12 -9.98 -12.81 -7.15
CA GLN A 12 -8.77 -13.23 -7.89
C GLN A 12 -8.16 -12.08 -8.71
N ALA A 13 -8.98 -11.27 -9.37
CA ALA A 13 -8.50 -10.12 -10.14
C ALA A 13 -7.84 -9.07 -9.22
N ILE A 14 -8.42 -8.81 -8.05
CA ILE A 14 -7.84 -7.90 -7.05
C ILE A 14 -6.49 -8.44 -6.56
N TYR A 15 -6.39 -9.73 -6.23
CA TYR A 15 -5.13 -10.34 -5.81
C TYR A 15 -4.08 -10.35 -6.91
N ALA A 16 -4.46 -10.66 -8.15
CA ALA A 16 -3.55 -10.62 -9.29
C ALA A 16 -3.03 -9.19 -9.53
N GLY A 17 -3.89 -8.19 -9.46
CA GLY A 17 -3.52 -6.77 -9.59
C GLY A 17 -2.55 -6.32 -8.51
N ASN A 18 -2.85 -6.63 -7.24
CA ASN A 18 -1.95 -6.34 -6.12
C ASN A 18 -0.62 -7.09 -6.26
N ALA A 19 -0.64 -8.37 -6.64
CA ALA A 19 0.59 -9.14 -6.85
C ALA A 19 1.47 -8.51 -7.92
N LEU A 20 0.90 -8.10 -9.06
CA LEU A 20 1.62 -7.39 -10.12
C LEU A 20 2.17 -6.05 -9.63
N TRP A 21 1.37 -5.28 -8.91
CA TRP A 21 1.75 -3.97 -8.37
C TRP A 21 2.90 -4.08 -7.38
N PHE A 22 2.74 -4.86 -6.30
CA PHE A 22 3.77 -5.03 -5.27
C PHE A 22 5.01 -5.75 -5.79
N THR A 23 4.89 -6.69 -6.73
CA THR A 23 6.06 -7.31 -7.37
C THR A 23 6.83 -6.29 -8.21
N SER A 24 6.12 -5.46 -8.99
CA SER A 24 6.75 -4.39 -9.75
C SER A 24 7.47 -3.42 -8.82
N ALA A 25 6.83 -2.99 -7.73
CA ALA A 25 7.45 -2.13 -6.73
C ALA A 25 8.67 -2.79 -6.09
N PHE A 26 8.58 -4.05 -5.67
CA PHE A 26 9.68 -4.82 -5.10
C PHE A 26 10.87 -4.92 -6.06
N VAL A 27 10.65 -5.23 -7.34
CA VAL A 27 11.73 -5.31 -8.33
C VAL A 27 12.39 -3.93 -8.53
N HIS A 28 11.58 -2.88 -8.68
CA HIS A 28 12.08 -1.54 -8.99
C HIS A 28 12.80 -0.88 -7.80
N PHE A 29 12.24 -0.98 -6.60
CA PHE A 29 12.78 -0.38 -5.38
C PHE A 29 13.71 -1.30 -4.58
N GLY A 30 13.72 -2.61 -4.85
CA GLY A 30 14.60 -3.59 -4.20
C GLY A 30 15.83 -3.98 -5.01
N PHE A 31 15.78 -3.93 -6.35
CA PHE A 31 16.91 -4.35 -7.21
C PHE A 31 17.31 -3.33 -8.26
N ARG A 32 16.44 -2.37 -8.58
CA ARG A 32 16.71 -1.31 -9.57
C ARG A 32 16.77 0.07 -8.92
N GLN A 33 17.19 0.17 -7.67
CA GLN A 33 17.28 1.44 -6.94
C GLN A 33 18.02 2.51 -7.73
N PRO A 34 19.22 2.28 -8.32
CA PRO A 34 19.92 3.34 -9.04
C PRO A 34 19.16 3.83 -10.28
N PHE A 35 18.40 2.95 -10.92
CA PHE A 35 17.53 3.33 -12.05
C PHE A 35 16.34 4.16 -11.56
N MET A 36 15.67 3.72 -10.49
CA MET A 36 14.54 4.45 -9.91
C MET A 36 14.99 5.80 -9.36
N MET A 37 16.07 5.86 -8.60
CA MET A 37 16.60 7.11 -8.08
C MET A 37 17.00 8.08 -9.21
N ARG A 38 17.56 7.61 -10.32
CA ARG A 38 17.81 8.48 -11.49
C ARG A 38 16.54 8.95 -12.19
N LYS A 39 15.50 8.12 -12.21
CA LYS A 39 14.20 8.47 -12.80
C LYS A 39 13.44 9.49 -11.95
N LEU A 40 13.53 9.37 -10.62
CA LEU A 40 12.75 10.16 -9.65
C LEU A 40 13.51 11.41 -9.17
N SER A 41 14.85 11.36 -9.09
CA SER A 41 15.64 12.53 -8.69
C SER A 41 15.78 13.53 -9.84
N ARG A 42 15.48 14.80 -9.58
CA ARG A 42 15.82 15.91 -10.48
C ARG A 42 17.28 16.36 -10.35
N ARG A 43 18.09 15.67 -9.55
CA ARG A 43 19.50 16.02 -9.25
C ARG A 43 20.32 16.42 -10.46
N LYS A 44 20.19 15.71 -11.59
CA LYS A 44 20.99 15.98 -12.81
C LYS A 44 20.54 17.22 -13.60
N HIS A 45 19.35 17.74 -13.31
CA HIS A 45 18.74 18.88 -14.00
C HIS A 45 18.38 20.02 -13.05
N SER A 46 18.73 19.92 -11.76
CA SER A 46 18.54 21.00 -10.81
C SER A 46 19.56 22.10 -11.10
N SER A 47 19.07 23.32 -11.33
CA SER A 47 19.91 24.52 -11.45
C SER A 47 20.46 24.99 -10.09
N ASP A 48 20.01 24.40 -9.00
CA ASP A 48 20.43 24.73 -7.63
C ASP A 48 21.60 23.84 -7.18
N ALA A 49 22.75 24.47 -6.94
CA ALA A 49 24.01 23.83 -6.54
C ALA A 49 23.94 23.23 -5.12
N ALA A 50 23.12 23.78 -4.21
CA ALA A 50 22.95 23.23 -2.86
C ALA A 50 22.18 21.89 -2.89
N VAL A 51 21.20 21.78 -3.80
CA VAL A 51 20.44 20.54 -4.03
C VAL A 51 21.31 19.47 -4.72
N ALA A 52 22.20 19.89 -5.62
CA ALA A 52 23.14 18.99 -6.28
C ALA A 52 24.20 18.43 -5.31
N ALA A 53 24.65 19.24 -4.34
CA ALA A 53 25.75 18.91 -3.43
C ALA A 53 25.33 18.32 -2.06
N SER A 54 24.03 18.23 -1.74
CA SER A 54 23.56 17.78 -0.42
C SER A 54 23.95 16.32 -0.09
N PRO A 55 24.62 16.06 1.05
CA PRO A 55 24.96 14.71 1.51
C PRO A 55 23.78 13.93 2.11
N SER A 56 22.70 14.61 2.54
CA SER A 56 21.49 13.97 3.09
C SER A 56 20.54 13.40 2.02
N GLY A 57 20.85 13.62 0.74
CA GLY A 57 19.93 13.39 -0.37
C GLY A 57 19.16 14.66 -0.74
N ASP A 58 18.52 14.68 -1.90
CA ASP A 58 17.55 15.74 -2.22
C ASP A 58 16.23 15.48 -1.47
N ALA A 59 15.36 16.48 -1.34
CA ALA A 59 14.06 16.31 -0.65
C ALA A 59 13.20 15.18 -1.24
N TRP A 60 13.43 14.81 -2.50
CA TRP A 60 12.78 13.69 -3.17
C TRP A 60 13.22 12.34 -2.63
N HIS A 61 14.50 12.19 -2.26
CA HIS A 61 15.01 10.99 -1.62
C HIS A 61 14.28 10.75 -0.29
N HIS A 62 14.08 11.80 0.50
CA HIS A 62 13.32 11.71 1.76
C HIS A 62 11.86 11.35 1.49
N ASP A 63 11.21 11.98 0.50
CA ASP A 63 9.82 11.68 0.15
C ASP A 63 9.64 10.22 -0.32
N ILE A 64 10.58 9.69 -1.11
CA ILE A 64 10.60 8.28 -1.51
C ILE A 64 10.79 7.37 -0.30
N MET A 65 11.73 7.68 0.60
CA MET A 65 11.95 6.88 1.81
C MET A 65 10.74 6.88 2.73
N THR A 66 10.05 8.01 2.87
CA THR A 66 8.78 8.10 3.61
C THR A 66 7.70 7.25 2.95
N TYR A 67 7.57 7.31 1.62
CA TYR A 67 6.62 6.50 0.85
C TYR A 67 6.88 5.00 0.98
N LEU A 68 8.14 4.56 0.86
CA LEU A 68 8.52 3.17 1.05
C LEU A 68 8.34 2.73 2.52
N GLY A 69 8.63 3.64 3.47
CA GLY A 69 8.41 3.43 4.89
C GLY A 69 6.94 3.20 5.24
N GLY A 70 6.03 3.91 4.56
CA GLY A 70 4.57 3.78 4.73
C GLY A 70 4.06 2.35 4.55
N MET A 71 4.63 1.58 3.62
CA MET A 71 4.23 0.19 3.40
C MET A 71 4.36 -0.69 4.65
N ASN A 72 5.28 -0.38 5.57
CA ASN A 72 5.46 -1.15 6.80
C ASN A 72 4.23 -1.07 7.72
N THR A 73 3.34 -0.08 7.55
CA THR A 73 2.06 -0.03 8.29
C THR A 73 1.20 -1.26 8.03
N SER A 74 1.27 -1.85 6.83
CA SER A 74 0.57 -3.09 6.49
C SER A 74 1.09 -4.31 7.24
N LEU A 75 2.42 -4.42 7.41
CA LEU A 75 3.05 -5.46 8.22
C LEU A 75 2.75 -5.28 9.70
N ALA A 76 2.70 -4.03 10.18
CA ALA A 76 2.26 -3.73 11.54
C ALA A 76 0.80 -4.15 11.76
N LEU A 77 -0.10 -3.87 10.81
CA LEU A 77 -1.49 -4.35 10.87
C LEU A 77 -1.56 -5.88 10.88
N LEU A 78 -0.81 -6.56 10.01
CA LEU A 78 -0.75 -8.02 9.99
C LEU A 78 -0.33 -8.58 11.35
N ALA A 79 0.73 -8.01 11.95
CA ALA A 79 1.22 -8.42 13.26
C ALA A 79 0.16 -8.17 14.36
N LEU A 80 -0.53 -7.03 14.33
CA LEU A 80 -1.61 -6.71 15.29
C LEU A 80 -2.80 -7.66 15.15
N LEU A 81 -3.24 -7.95 13.91
CA LEU A 81 -4.34 -8.89 13.66
C LEU A 81 -3.98 -10.31 14.12
N ARG A 82 -2.74 -10.75 13.89
CA ARG A 82 -2.27 -12.05 14.37
C ARG A 82 -2.13 -12.11 15.88
N LEU A 83 -1.55 -11.09 16.51
CA LEU A 83 -1.46 -11.00 17.96
C LEU A 83 -2.85 -11.05 18.60
N TYR A 84 -3.80 -10.31 18.03
CA TYR A 84 -5.19 -10.31 18.46
C TYR A 84 -5.84 -11.70 18.35
N ALA A 85 -5.64 -12.42 17.23
CA ALA A 85 -6.19 -13.75 17.04
C ALA A 85 -5.67 -14.75 18.09
N VAL A 86 -4.37 -14.71 18.40
CA VAL A 86 -3.76 -15.59 19.41
C VAL A 86 -4.13 -15.19 20.84
N SER A 87 -4.38 -13.91 21.09
CA SER A 87 -4.65 -13.39 22.44
C SER A 87 -6.11 -13.52 22.89
N ARG A 88 -7.01 -14.04 22.05
CA ARG A 88 -8.44 -14.11 22.36
C ARG A 88 -8.88 -15.47 22.90
N PRO A 89 -9.69 -15.51 23.98
CA PRO A 89 -10.44 -16.70 24.36
C PRO A 89 -11.49 -17.01 23.28
N SER A 90 -11.59 -18.27 22.85
CA SER A 90 -12.58 -18.75 21.89
C SER A 90 -14.01 -18.48 22.36
N SER A 91 -14.63 -17.41 21.86
CA SER A 91 -16.02 -17.00 22.15
C SER A 91 -16.92 -17.20 20.94
N PRO A 92 -18.18 -17.66 21.09
CA PRO A 92 -19.10 -17.92 19.97
C PRO A 92 -19.45 -16.69 19.11
N LEU A 93 -19.30 -15.46 19.62
CA LEU A 93 -19.47 -14.22 18.84
C LEU A 93 -18.35 -14.00 17.79
N SER A 94 -17.22 -14.68 17.99
CA SER A 94 -16.07 -14.71 17.10
C SER A 94 -16.38 -15.37 15.76
N SER A 95 -17.33 -16.31 15.73
CA SER A 95 -17.62 -17.18 14.58
C SER A 95 -18.14 -16.47 13.32
N ARG A 96 -18.54 -15.20 13.40
CA ARG A 96 -18.98 -14.39 12.24
C ARG A 96 -17.87 -13.52 11.64
N LEU A 97 -16.87 -13.12 12.43
CA LEU A 97 -15.69 -12.36 11.96
C LEU A 97 -14.48 -13.27 11.70
N LEU A 98 -14.45 -14.41 12.39
CA LEU A 98 -13.40 -15.41 12.35
C LEU A 98 -14.00 -16.63 11.65
N GLY A 99 -13.33 -17.17 10.63
CA GLY A 99 -13.73 -18.42 9.99
C GLY A 99 -13.90 -19.53 11.03
N GLY A 100 -14.64 -20.60 10.71
CA GLY A 100 -15.15 -21.62 11.65
C GLY A 100 -14.18 -22.32 12.61
N GLY A 101 -12.91 -21.91 12.70
CA GLY A 101 -11.92 -22.31 13.70
C GLY A 101 -11.38 -21.19 14.61
N GLY A 102 -11.97 -19.99 14.63
CA GLY A 102 -11.53 -18.89 15.50
C GLY A 102 -10.36 -18.04 14.96
N ASP A 103 -9.96 -18.25 13.70
CA ASP A 103 -8.97 -17.43 13.00
C ASP A 103 -9.64 -16.39 12.10
N VAL A 104 -9.03 -15.21 11.92
CA VAL A 104 -9.57 -14.16 11.04
C VAL A 104 -9.61 -14.71 9.62
N SER A 105 -10.74 -14.48 8.92
CA SER A 105 -10.87 -14.90 7.52
C SER A 105 -9.63 -14.48 6.75
N HIS A 106 -8.91 -15.45 6.17
CA HIS A 106 -7.66 -15.19 5.46
C HIS A 106 -7.85 -14.16 4.35
N ASP A 107 -9.01 -14.19 3.67
CA ASP A 107 -9.38 -13.20 2.66
C ASP A 107 -9.49 -11.79 3.25
N PHE A 108 -10.17 -11.64 4.40
CA PHE A 108 -10.29 -10.35 5.08
C PHE A 108 -8.92 -9.84 5.52
N THR A 109 -8.11 -10.69 6.17
CA THR A 109 -6.77 -10.31 6.60
C THR A 109 -5.92 -9.87 5.41
N ALA A 110 -5.90 -10.64 4.33
CA ALA A 110 -5.15 -10.31 3.13
C ALA A 110 -5.60 -8.97 2.53
N LEU A 111 -6.91 -8.78 2.33
CA LEU A 111 -7.46 -7.55 1.74
C LEU A 111 -7.29 -6.33 2.65
N ALA A 112 -7.41 -6.47 3.98
CA ALA A 112 -7.17 -5.39 4.91
C ALA A 112 -5.69 -4.95 4.94
N VAL A 113 -4.76 -5.92 4.87
CA VAL A 113 -3.32 -5.66 4.79
C VAL A 113 -2.96 -4.96 3.48
N LEU A 114 -3.46 -5.46 2.34
CA LEU A 114 -3.27 -4.83 1.03
C LEU A 114 -3.88 -3.42 0.97
N GLY A 115 -5.12 -3.27 1.47
CA GLY A 115 -5.81 -1.99 1.51
C GLY A 115 -5.09 -0.97 2.38
N LEU A 116 -4.50 -1.38 3.50
CA LEU A 116 -3.68 -0.46 4.32
C LEU A 116 -2.35 -0.12 3.65
N ALA A 117 -1.69 -1.08 3.00
CA ALA A 117 -0.46 -0.82 2.25
C ALA A 117 -0.69 0.27 1.20
N ASN A 118 -1.67 0.05 0.32
CA ASN A 118 -2.05 0.98 -0.72
C ASN A 118 -2.54 2.33 -0.16
N PHE A 119 -3.33 2.32 0.92
CA PHE A 119 -3.83 3.56 1.56
C PHE A 119 -2.70 4.41 2.10
N SER A 120 -1.77 3.80 2.84
CA SER A 120 -0.63 4.51 3.43
C SER A 120 0.22 5.20 2.36
N GLN A 121 0.43 4.53 1.24
CA GLN A 121 1.19 5.05 0.11
C GLN A 121 0.46 6.18 -0.61
N ALA A 122 -0.85 6.02 -0.87
CA ALA A 122 -1.67 7.08 -1.46
C ALA A 122 -1.69 8.33 -0.57
N VAL A 123 -1.96 8.17 0.73
CA VAL A 123 -2.04 9.29 1.69
C VAL A 123 -0.71 10.02 1.81
N LEU A 124 0.41 9.30 1.91
CA LEU A 124 1.73 9.93 2.02
C LEU A 124 2.09 10.68 0.74
N ASN A 125 1.79 10.13 -0.44
CA ASN A 125 2.08 10.82 -1.70
C ASN A 125 1.14 12.03 -1.91
N PHE A 126 -0.14 11.95 -1.51
CA PHE A 126 -1.03 13.11 -1.53
C PHE A 126 -0.60 14.19 -0.52
N ASN A 127 -0.27 13.83 0.72
CA ASN A 127 0.10 14.82 1.73
C ASN A 127 1.46 15.46 1.47
N ASN A 128 2.49 14.66 1.15
CA ASN A 128 3.84 15.17 0.95
C ASN A 128 4.01 15.71 -0.47
N GLY A 129 3.59 14.93 -1.48
CA GLY A 129 3.72 15.27 -2.89
C GLY A 129 2.88 16.47 -3.30
N ALA A 130 1.63 16.60 -2.84
CA ALA A 130 0.78 17.75 -3.21
C ALA A 130 1.23 19.03 -2.51
N ARG A 131 1.56 18.98 -1.20
CA ARG A 131 2.02 20.17 -0.46
C ARG A 131 3.36 20.69 -0.96
N ALA A 132 4.26 19.78 -1.34
CA ALA A 132 5.59 20.14 -1.79
C ALA A 132 5.73 20.30 -3.31
N LYS A 133 4.69 19.98 -4.09
CA LYS A 133 4.77 19.79 -5.55
C LYS A 133 5.81 18.73 -5.97
N ARG A 134 6.04 17.73 -5.11
CA ARG A 134 7.05 16.67 -5.27
C ARG A 134 6.46 15.27 -5.38
N TRP A 135 5.60 15.09 -6.37
CA TRP A 135 4.97 13.80 -6.68
C TRP A 135 5.99 12.76 -7.13
N ILE A 136 5.94 11.55 -6.57
CA ILE A 136 6.96 10.53 -6.78
C ILE A 136 7.20 10.25 -8.27
N MET A 137 6.17 10.03 -9.09
CA MET A 137 6.31 9.90 -10.57
C MET A 137 5.68 11.05 -11.37
N GLY A 138 6.02 12.30 -11.02
CA GLY A 138 5.80 13.48 -11.88
C GLY A 138 4.58 14.33 -11.50
N MET A 139 4.61 15.63 -11.84
CA MET A 139 3.55 16.57 -11.47
C MET A 139 2.23 16.23 -12.18
N GLY A 140 1.16 15.94 -11.40
CA GLY A 140 -0.19 15.66 -11.92
C GLY A 140 -0.80 14.39 -11.33
N LEU A 141 -1.62 13.68 -12.13
CA LEU A 141 -2.09 12.31 -11.85
C LEU A 141 -0.91 11.34 -11.87
N ASP A 142 -0.13 11.33 -10.80
CA ASP A 142 0.94 10.37 -10.58
C ASP A 142 0.36 8.95 -10.66
N ARG A 143 0.83 8.18 -11.65
CA ARG A 143 0.33 6.83 -11.95
C ARG A 143 0.46 5.91 -10.74
N ILE A 144 1.50 6.10 -9.93
CA ILE A 144 1.68 5.34 -8.68
C ILE A 144 0.53 5.65 -7.73
N THR A 145 0.30 6.94 -7.42
CA THR A 145 -0.75 7.35 -6.47
C THR A 145 -2.13 6.93 -6.93
N VAL A 146 -2.39 7.00 -8.24
CA VAL A 146 -3.67 6.56 -8.81
C VAL A 146 -3.85 5.05 -8.61
N LEU A 147 -2.82 4.25 -8.89
CA LEU A 147 -2.86 2.81 -8.65
C LEU A 147 -3.07 2.50 -7.17
N ASP A 148 -2.31 3.14 -6.29
CA ASP A 148 -2.44 3.01 -4.83
C ASP A 148 -3.87 3.38 -4.38
N ALA A 149 -4.43 4.49 -4.87
CA ALA A 149 -5.80 4.89 -4.51
C ALA A 149 -6.86 3.92 -5.05
N VAL A 150 -6.70 3.41 -6.27
CA VAL A 150 -7.61 2.42 -6.86
C VAL A 150 -7.59 1.12 -6.07
N PHE A 151 -6.40 0.55 -5.82
CA PHE A 151 -6.29 -0.68 -5.06
C PHE A 151 -6.74 -0.50 -3.62
N THR A 152 -6.47 0.65 -2.98
CA THR A 152 -7.04 0.99 -1.66
C THR A 152 -8.56 0.80 -1.63
N VAL A 153 -9.27 1.40 -2.60
CA VAL A 153 -10.74 1.34 -2.64
C VAL A 153 -11.20 -0.08 -2.90
N LEU A 154 -10.58 -0.79 -3.85
CA LEU A 154 -10.95 -2.16 -4.19
C LEU A 154 -10.72 -3.12 -3.01
N ASP A 155 -9.57 -3.03 -2.36
CA ASP A 155 -9.18 -3.88 -1.24
C ASP A 155 -10.10 -3.67 -0.03
N TRP A 156 -10.34 -2.42 0.38
CA TRP A 156 -11.23 -2.14 1.50
C TRP A 156 -12.68 -2.51 1.19
N THR A 157 -13.16 -2.23 -0.02
CA THR A 157 -14.53 -2.60 -0.42
C THR A 157 -14.70 -4.12 -0.39
N ALA A 158 -13.74 -4.87 -0.92
CA ALA A 158 -13.76 -6.33 -0.89
C ALA A 158 -13.62 -6.86 0.56
N ALA A 159 -12.73 -6.29 1.38
CA ALA A 159 -12.59 -6.68 2.78
C ALA A 159 -13.91 -6.51 3.56
N PHE A 160 -14.56 -5.35 3.45
CA PHE A 160 -15.83 -5.11 4.12
C PHE A 160 -16.96 -5.97 3.56
N ALA A 161 -16.98 -6.24 2.24
CA ALA A 161 -17.94 -7.16 1.66
C ALA A 161 -17.86 -8.58 2.26
N LYS A 162 -16.67 -9.03 2.69
CA LYS A 162 -16.51 -10.34 3.38
C LYS A 162 -17.06 -10.37 4.80
N VAL A 163 -17.25 -9.20 5.42
CA VAL A 163 -17.79 -9.08 6.79
C VAL A 163 -19.31 -8.88 6.77
N PHE A 164 -19.83 -8.15 5.78
CA PHE A 164 -21.22 -7.71 5.74
C PHE A 164 -22.14 -8.50 4.81
N ALA A 165 -21.62 -9.41 3.98
CA ALA A 165 -22.41 -10.30 3.13
C ALA A 165 -22.58 -11.68 3.77
#